data_AF-A0AA96WAM0-F1
#
_entry.id   AF-A0AA96WAM0-F1
#
_cell.length_a   1.000
_cell.length_b   1.000
_cell.length_c   1.000
_cell.angle_alpha   90.00
_cell.angle_beta   90.00
_cell.angle_gamma   90.00
#
_symmetry.space_group_name_H-M   'P 1'
#
loop_
_entity.id
_entity.type
_entity.pdbx_description
1 polymer ?
#
loop_
_entity_poly.entity_id
_entity_poly.type
_entity_poly.pdbx_seq_one_letter_code
_entity_poly.pdbx_strand_id
1 'polypeptide(L)'
;MHTTNSASSRALAVLRRNSTGDDVRFLQEQLNTVKFFRPDSKLPLLANDGIFGPITESAVKSFQTTERILVDGIVGIQTWSALFRIVVPITKYAFNVHPFRVNFAPGTSSAVLGNAVIRGDRDVYILWARTGQRMQLQMSSPENNAVYDLSDPVGGVLQQEARQGDIILPMSHDFQTGYYYISVGGTRGNASYQLRVEISRTT
;
A
#
# COMPACT_ATOMS: atom_id res chain seq x y z
N MET A 1 22.10 -3.15 25.89
CA MET A 1 21.37 -1.88 25.71
C MET A 1 20.71 -1.93 24.34
N HIS A 2 19.40 -2.18 24.27
CA HIS A 2 18.64 -2.21 23.01
C HIS A 2 18.28 -0.78 22.64
N THR A 3 19.02 -0.19 21.71
CA THR A 3 18.57 1.01 21.01
C THR A 3 17.43 0.58 20.08
N THR A 4 16.20 0.95 20.43
CA THR A 4 15.03 0.86 19.55
C THR A 4 15.28 1.76 18.35
N ASN A 5 15.64 1.18 17.20
CA ASN A 5 15.68 1.93 15.96
C ASN A 5 14.23 2.12 15.49
N SER A 6 13.73 3.34 15.67
CA SER A 6 12.36 3.74 15.42
C SER A 6 12.01 3.66 13.93
N ALA A 7 10.92 2.93 13.64
CA ALA A 7 10.13 2.87 12.40
C ALA A 7 10.86 2.57 11.06
N SER A 8 10.42 1.51 10.37
CA SER A 8 10.84 1.18 8.99
C SER A 8 9.70 1.39 7.99
N SER A 9 8.84 2.39 8.21
CA SER A 9 7.86 2.82 7.22
C SER A 9 7.82 4.33 7.07
N ARG A 10 7.46 4.79 5.86
CA ARG A 10 7.29 6.20 5.52
C ARG A 10 5.96 6.39 4.80
N ALA A 11 5.20 7.42 5.14
CA ALA A 11 4.00 7.80 4.39
C ALA A 11 4.34 8.05 2.91
N LEU A 12 3.45 7.67 1.99
CA LEU A 12 3.64 8.01 0.57
C LEU A 12 3.76 9.53 0.41
N ALA A 13 4.69 9.94 -0.47
CA ALA A 13 4.96 11.35 -0.68
C ALA A 13 3.76 12.07 -1.32
N VAL A 14 3.68 13.38 -1.07
CA VAL A 14 2.84 14.28 -1.88
C VAL A 14 3.56 14.47 -3.22
N LEU A 15 2.92 14.07 -4.31
CA LEU A 15 3.51 14.11 -5.65
C LEU A 15 2.89 15.22 -6.50
N ARG A 16 3.70 15.84 -7.35
CA ARG A 16 3.29 16.89 -8.29
C ARG A 16 4.27 16.93 -9.45
N ARG A 17 4.02 17.77 -10.45
CA ARG A 17 4.94 17.98 -11.57
C ARG A 17 6.39 18.16 -11.07
N ASN A 18 7.32 17.48 -11.74
CA ASN A 18 8.76 17.40 -11.42
C ASN A 18 9.12 16.54 -10.20
N SER A 19 8.16 15.92 -9.49
CA SER A 19 8.48 14.83 -8.58
C SER A 19 9.10 13.66 -9.36
N THR A 20 10.03 12.94 -8.73
CA THR A 20 10.66 11.74 -9.31
C THR A 20 10.86 10.65 -8.26
N GLY A 21 11.06 9.41 -8.70
CA GLY A 21 11.45 8.29 -7.86
C GLY A 21 10.35 7.23 -7.67
N ASP A 22 10.53 6.35 -6.69
CA ASP A 22 9.74 5.12 -6.57
C ASP A 22 8.27 5.36 -6.25
N ASP A 23 7.92 6.43 -5.52
CA ASP A 23 6.52 6.77 -5.27
C ASP A 23 5.82 7.28 -6.54
N VAL A 24 6.54 7.94 -7.46
CA VAL A 24 6.01 8.32 -8.77
C VAL A 24 5.84 7.10 -9.67
N ARG A 25 6.81 6.19 -9.67
CA ARG A 25 6.69 4.94 -10.42
C ARG A 25 5.50 4.11 -9.93
N PHE A 26 5.36 4.01 -8.61
CA PHE A 26 4.21 3.36 -7.98
C PHE A 26 2.88 4.04 -8.38
N LEU A 27 2.81 5.38 -8.37
CA LEU A 27 1.63 6.11 -8.86
C LEU A 27 1.28 5.74 -10.31
N GLN A 28 2.28 5.75 -11.21
CA GLN A 28 2.09 5.43 -12.63
C GLN A 28 1.59 4.00 -12.82
N GLU A 29 2.19 3.04 -12.09
CA GLU A 29 1.72 1.65 -12.02
C GLU A 29 0.27 1.56 -11.56
N GLN A 30 -0.12 2.25 -10.49
CA GLN A 30 -1.49 2.20 -9.98
C GLN A 30 -2.50 2.86 -10.93
N LEU A 31 -2.16 3.97 -11.58
CA LEU A 31 -3.02 4.59 -12.59
C LEU A 31 -3.22 3.68 -13.82
N ASN A 32 -2.17 2.95 -14.22
CA ASN A 32 -2.27 1.92 -15.26
C ASN A 32 -3.17 0.76 -14.83
N THR A 33 -3.10 0.32 -13.57
CA THR A 33 -4.03 -0.67 -13.00
C THR A 33 -5.48 -0.18 -13.03
N VAL A 34 -5.73 1.09 -12.67
CA VAL A 34 -7.07 1.69 -12.79
C VAL A 34 -7.54 1.69 -14.25
N LYS A 35 -6.67 2.05 -15.21
CA LYS A 35 -7.00 2.00 -16.65
C LYS A 35 -7.33 0.57 -17.10
N PHE A 36 -6.61 -0.43 -16.62
CA PHE A 36 -6.90 -1.84 -16.92
C PHE A 36 -8.29 -2.26 -16.39
N PHE A 37 -8.63 -1.92 -15.14
CA PHE A 37 -9.95 -2.22 -14.57
C PHE A 37 -11.09 -1.38 -15.17
N ARG A 38 -10.76 -0.21 -15.73
CA ARG A 38 -11.72 0.75 -16.32
C ARG A 38 -11.26 1.14 -17.72
N PRO A 39 -11.38 0.23 -18.70
CA PRO A 39 -10.86 0.46 -20.05
C PRO A 39 -11.48 1.69 -20.73
N ASP A 40 -12.72 2.03 -20.41
CA ASP A 40 -13.43 3.19 -20.96
C ASP A 40 -13.03 4.54 -20.30
N SER A 41 -12.19 4.52 -19.26
CA SER A 41 -11.71 5.74 -18.62
C SER A 41 -10.82 6.57 -19.56
N LYS A 42 -10.80 7.89 -19.36
CA LYS A 42 -9.95 8.83 -20.11
C LYS A 42 -8.47 8.77 -19.70
N LEU A 43 -8.07 7.82 -18.85
CA LEU A 43 -6.68 7.67 -18.44
C LEU A 43 -5.83 7.17 -19.62
N PRO A 44 -4.67 7.80 -19.90
CA PRO A 44 -3.69 7.25 -20.81
C PRO A 44 -2.95 6.08 -20.15
N LEU A 45 -2.35 5.21 -20.97
CA LEU A 45 -1.30 4.31 -20.48
C LEU A 45 -0.03 5.12 -20.25
N LEU A 46 0.51 5.04 -19.04
CA LEU A 46 1.71 5.76 -18.61
C LEU A 46 2.95 4.89 -18.73
N ALA A 47 4.08 5.50 -19.04
CA ALA A 47 5.37 4.90 -18.78
C ALA A 47 5.60 4.86 -17.25
N ASN A 48 6.08 3.73 -16.73
CA ASN A 48 6.44 3.57 -15.31
C ASN A 48 7.90 4.02 -15.07
N ASP A 49 8.24 5.20 -15.58
CA ASP A 49 9.61 5.73 -15.56
C ASP A 49 9.98 6.37 -14.21
N GLY A 50 9.00 6.63 -13.36
CA GLY A 50 9.19 7.33 -12.09
C GLY A 50 9.41 8.83 -12.26
N ILE A 51 8.97 9.43 -13.36
CA ILE A 51 9.05 10.87 -13.64
C ILE A 51 7.65 11.47 -13.72
N PHE A 52 7.35 12.42 -12.84
CA PHE A 52 6.05 13.10 -12.83
C PHE A 52 6.06 14.24 -13.85
N GLY A 53 5.98 13.86 -15.12
CA GLY A 53 5.90 14.77 -16.25
C GLY A 53 4.48 15.28 -16.56
N PRO A 54 4.32 16.06 -17.64
CA PRO A 54 3.02 16.60 -18.04
C PRO A 54 1.95 15.52 -18.30
N ILE A 55 2.35 14.36 -18.84
CA ILE A 55 1.43 13.24 -19.13
C ILE A 55 0.92 12.65 -17.81
N THR A 56 1.79 12.43 -16.82
CA THR A 56 1.40 11.95 -15.49
C THR A 56 0.48 12.93 -14.78
N GLU A 57 0.76 14.24 -14.85
CA GLU A 57 -0.15 15.23 -14.26
C GLU A 57 -1.53 15.25 -14.93
N SER A 58 -1.57 15.15 -16.26
CA SER A 58 -2.84 15.07 -16.99
C SER A 58 -3.64 13.82 -16.61
N ALA A 59 -2.96 12.69 -16.41
CA ALA A 59 -3.59 11.46 -15.92
C ALA A 59 -4.12 11.62 -14.49
N VAL A 60 -3.36 12.24 -13.58
CA VAL A 60 -3.80 12.55 -12.22
C VAL A 60 -5.03 13.45 -12.22
N LYS A 61 -5.04 14.53 -13.01
CA LYS A 61 -6.21 15.41 -13.14
C LYS A 61 -7.43 14.67 -13.69
N SER A 62 -7.22 13.80 -14.67
CA SER A 62 -8.30 12.96 -15.23
C SER A 62 -8.86 12.01 -14.17
N PHE A 63 -7.99 11.36 -13.41
CA PHE A 63 -8.37 10.49 -12.30
C PHE A 63 -9.14 11.27 -11.23
N GLN A 64 -8.60 12.39 -10.74
CA GLN A 64 -9.26 13.26 -9.75
C GLN A 64 -10.65 13.70 -10.21
N THR A 65 -10.81 14.03 -11.49
CA THR A 65 -12.10 14.38 -12.09
C THR A 65 -13.08 13.21 -12.04
N THR A 66 -12.65 12.01 -12.43
CA THR A 66 -13.49 10.79 -12.40
C THR A 66 -13.90 10.43 -10.98
N GLU A 67 -12.98 10.53 -10.01
CA GLU A 67 -13.25 10.24 -8.60
C GLU A 67 -13.98 11.38 -7.87
N ARG A 68 -14.25 12.49 -8.55
CA ARG A 68 -14.97 13.67 -7.99
C ARG A 68 -14.30 14.23 -6.73
N ILE A 69 -12.98 14.26 -6.72
CA ILE A 69 -12.17 14.90 -5.68
C ILE A 69 -11.56 16.21 -6.20
N LEU A 70 -10.79 16.92 -5.38
CA LEU A 70 -10.12 18.16 -5.80
C LEU A 70 -9.23 17.90 -7.03
N VAL A 71 -9.46 18.65 -8.11
CA VAL A 71 -8.73 18.52 -9.38
C VAL A 71 -7.62 19.57 -9.46
N ASP A 72 -6.50 19.27 -8.82
CA ASP A 72 -5.32 20.15 -8.74
C ASP A 72 -4.06 19.56 -9.42
N GLY A 73 -4.10 18.29 -9.81
CA GLY A 73 -2.94 17.56 -10.34
C GLY A 73 -1.90 17.16 -9.28
N ILE A 74 -2.21 17.34 -8.00
CA ILE A 74 -1.37 16.99 -6.86
C ILE A 74 -1.88 15.69 -6.24
N VAL A 75 -0.99 14.71 -6.10
CA VAL A 75 -1.31 13.44 -5.46
C VAL A 75 -1.05 13.58 -3.97
N GLY A 76 -2.08 14.01 -3.24
CA GLY A 76 -2.14 14.01 -1.78
C GLY A 76 -2.95 12.84 -1.22
N ILE A 77 -3.27 12.91 0.08
CA ILE A 77 -3.96 11.83 0.79
C ILE A 77 -5.32 11.46 0.19
N GLN A 78 -6.07 12.43 -0.33
CA GLN A 78 -7.37 12.18 -0.97
C GLN A 78 -7.20 11.37 -2.26
N THR A 79 -6.23 11.73 -3.09
CA THR A 79 -5.93 11.03 -4.35
C THR A 79 -5.39 9.62 -4.08
N TRP A 80 -4.47 9.48 -3.12
CA TRP A 80 -3.99 8.18 -2.69
C TRP A 80 -5.13 7.31 -2.13
N SER A 81 -5.98 7.86 -1.26
CA SER A 81 -7.12 7.12 -0.71
C SER A 81 -8.06 6.63 -1.82
N ALA A 82 -8.35 7.46 -2.81
CA ALA A 82 -9.19 7.07 -3.94
C ALA A 82 -8.54 5.97 -4.80
N LEU A 83 -7.23 6.04 -5.06
CA LEU A 83 -6.49 4.99 -5.78
C LEU A 83 -6.58 3.65 -5.04
N PHE A 84 -6.27 3.63 -3.74
CA PHE A 84 -6.25 2.41 -2.94
C PHE A 84 -7.61 1.72 -2.86
N ARG A 85 -8.72 2.48 -2.79
CA ARG A 85 -10.08 1.88 -2.84
C ARG A 85 -10.38 1.11 -4.13
N ILE A 86 -9.66 1.41 -5.21
CA ILE A 86 -9.82 0.72 -6.49
C ILE A 86 -8.86 -0.46 -6.59
N VAL A 87 -7.56 -0.23 -6.29
CA VAL A 87 -6.51 -1.23 -6.53
C VAL A 87 -6.30 -2.20 -5.36
N VAL A 88 -6.85 -1.89 -4.17
CA VAL A 88 -6.81 -2.72 -2.97
C VAL A 88 -8.24 -2.95 -2.46
N PRO A 89 -8.97 -3.96 -2.97
CA PRO A 89 -10.41 -4.14 -2.74
C PRO A 89 -10.84 -4.18 -1.26
N ILE A 90 -9.99 -4.69 -0.38
CA ILE A 90 -10.21 -4.74 1.08
C ILE A 90 -10.37 -3.35 1.72
N THR A 91 -9.92 -2.29 1.04
CA THR A 91 -10.03 -0.90 1.52
C THR A 91 -11.24 -0.16 0.97
N LYS A 92 -12.08 -0.80 0.13
CA LYS A 92 -13.19 -0.16 -0.59
C LYS A 92 -14.13 0.65 0.31
N TYR A 93 -14.39 0.16 1.53
CA TYR A 93 -15.30 0.80 2.49
C TYR A 93 -14.60 1.62 3.58
N ALA A 94 -13.27 1.79 3.49
CA ALA A 94 -12.53 2.61 4.45
C ALA A 94 -12.88 4.09 4.29
N PHE A 95 -13.04 4.79 5.41
CA PHE A 95 -13.30 6.24 5.44
C PHE A 95 -12.09 7.05 4.98
N ASN A 96 -10.90 6.70 5.47
CA ASN A 96 -9.63 7.15 4.94
C ASN A 96 -8.65 5.98 4.81
N VAL A 97 -7.73 6.09 3.84
CA VAL A 97 -6.62 5.16 3.68
C VAL A 97 -5.33 5.94 3.83
N HIS A 98 -4.50 5.54 4.79
CA HIS A 98 -3.17 6.11 5.02
C HIS A 98 -2.11 5.15 4.49
N PRO A 99 -1.56 5.38 3.29
CA PRO A 99 -0.59 4.47 2.72
C PRO A 99 0.83 4.77 3.22
N PHE A 100 1.54 3.71 3.59
CA PHE A 100 2.92 3.75 4.05
C PHE A 100 3.76 2.76 3.26
N ARG A 101 4.93 3.19 2.80
CA ARG A 101 5.94 2.29 2.23
C ARG A 101 6.77 1.66 3.34
N VAL A 102 6.88 0.34 3.33
CA VAL A 102 7.81 -0.40 4.19
C VAL A 102 9.22 -0.32 3.59
N ASN A 103 10.19 0.08 4.42
CA ASN A 103 11.60 0.18 4.09
C ASN A 103 12.40 -0.59 5.13
N PHE A 104 13.00 -1.72 4.76
CA PHE A 104 13.92 -2.41 5.65
C PHE A 104 15.22 -1.61 5.79
N ALA A 105 15.81 -1.62 6.98
CA ALA A 105 17.14 -1.06 7.18
C ALA A 105 18.16 -1.82 6.32
N PRO A 106 19.26 -1.18 5.88
CA PRO A 106 20.27 -1.87 5.08
C PRO A 106 20.74 -3.16 5.75
N GLY A 107 20.70 -4.27 5.01
CA GLY A 107 21.09 -5.60 5.50
C GLY A 107 20.03 -6.31 6.35
N THR A 108 18.86 -5.71 6.59
CA THR A 108 17.74 -6.37 7.29
C THR A 108 16.64 -6.78 6.30
N SER A 109 15.81 -7.69 6.77
CA SER A 109 14.61 -8.13 6.03
C SER A 109 13.37 -8.13 6.90
N SER A 110 13.44 -7.44 8.05
CA SER A 110 12.34 -7.26 8.97
C SER A 110 12.26 -5.82 9.49
N ALA A 111 11.04 -5.46 9.91
CA ALA A 111 10.61 -4.14 10.38
C ALA A 111 9.59 -4.31 11.51
N VAL A 112 9.53 -3.33 12.42
CA VAL A 112 8.40 -3.17 13.35
C VAL A 112 7.74 -1.83 13.06
N LEU A 113 6.46 -1.89 12.72
CA LEU A 113 5.64 -0.78 12.24
C LEU A 113 4.59 -0.48 13.31
N GLY A 114 4.57 0.74 13.86
CA GLY A 114 3.63 1.09 14.92
C GLY A 114 2.85 2.35 14.57
N ASN A 115 1.53 2.30 14.73
CA ASN A 115 0.66 3.46 14.56
C ASN A 115 -0.66 3.26 15.34
N ALA A 116 -1.59 4.21 15.19
CA ALA A 116 -2.97 4.06 15.61
C ALA A 116 -3.92 4.40 14.46
N VAL A 117 -5.00 3.63 14.34
CA VAL A 117 -6.08 3.87 13.39
C VAL A 117 -7.36 4.25 14.11
N ILE A 118 -8.08 5.22 13.56
CA ILE A 118 -9.43 5.59 14.00
C ILE A 118 -10.44 4.61 13.39
N ARG A 119 -11.56 4.39 14.05
CA ARG A 119 -12.63 3.52 13.54
C ARG A 119 -13.03 3.92 12.12
N GLY A 120 -12.95 2.95 11.21
CA GLY A 120 -13.32 3.11 9.80
C GLY A 120 -12.15 3.49 8.88
N ASP A 121 -11.04 3.99 9.43
CA ASP A 121 -9.81 4.22 8.68
C ASP A 121 -9.02 2.91 8.49
N ARG A 122 -8.09 2.94 7.55
CA ARG A 122 -7.10 1.89 7.30
C ARG A 122 -5.72 2.50 7.12
N ASP A 123 -4.74 1.95 7.82
CA ASP A 123 -3.34 2.14 7.45
C ASP A 123 -2.97 1.03 6.48
N VAL A 124 -2.38 1.35 5.34
CA VAL A 124 -2.00 0.36 4.34
C VAL A 124 -0.50 0.40 4.11
N TYR A 125 0.18 -0.66 4.51
CA TYR A 125 1.60 -0.82 4.27
C TYR A 125 1.83 -1.48 2.91
N ILE A 126 2.51 -0.78 2.01
CA ILE A 126 2.99 -1.33 0.75
C ILE A 126 4.38 -1.92 0.94
N LEU A 127 4.54 -3.16 0.53
CA LEU A 127 5.79 -3.90 0.65
C LEU A 127 6.10 -4.57 -0.69
N TRP A 128 7.19 -4.17 -1.31
CA TRP A 128 7.68 -4.86 -2.49
C TRP A 128 8.26 -6.22 -2.07
N ALA A 129 7.77 -7.30 -2.67
CA ALA A 129 8.29 -8.64 -2.44
C ALA A 129 8.24 -9.47 -3.72
N ARG A 130 9.10 -10.49 -3.77
CA ARG A 130 9.17 -11.47 -4.86
C ARG A 130 8.36 -12.69 -4.50
N THR A 131 7.78 -13.30 -5.53
CA THR A 131 7.23 -14.64 -5.41
C THR A 131 8.23 -15.63 -4.81
N GLY A 132 7.74 -16.60 -4.06
CA GLY A 132 8.52 -17.63 -3.38
C GLY A 132 9.18 -17.17 -2.08
N GLN A 133 9.26 -15.87 -1.80
CA GLN A 133 9.69 -15.41 -0.48
C GLN A 133 8.70 -15.84 0.60
N ARG A 134 9.19 -16.05 1.81
CA ARG A 134 8.36 -16.26 2.99
C ARG A 134 8.09 -14.91 3.63
N MET A 135 6.82 -14.57 3.86
CA MET A 135 6.38 -13.38 4.59
C MET A 135 5.81 -13.80 5.94
N GLN A 136 6.37 -13.22 7.01
CA GLN A 136 5.88 -13.40 8.36
C GLN A 136 5.35 -12.07 8.90
N LEU A 137 4.15 -12.13 9.46
CA LEU A 137 3.43 -10.98 10.02
C LEU A 137 3.03 -11.32 11.44
N GLN A 138 3.31 -10.42 12.38
CA GLN A 138 2.86 -10.55 13.76
C GLN A 138 2.31 -9.21 14.25
N MET A 139 1.02 -9.18 14.53
CA MET A 139 0.31 -8.05 15.10
C MET A 139 0.35 -8.13 16.63
N SER A 140 0.51 -6.99 17.26
CA SER A 140 0.29 -6.76 18.69
C SER A 140 -0.54 -5.50 18.86
N SER A 141 -1.54 -5.56 19.73
CA SER A 141 -2.41 -4.44 20.07
C SER A 141 -2.73 -4.51 21.55
N PRO A 142 -2.48 -3.45 22.35
CA PRO A 142 -2.73 -3.47 23.80
C PRO A 142 -4.18 -3.83 24.15
N GLU A 143 -5.13 -3.40 23.33
CA GLU A 143 -6.56 -3.64 23.53
C GLU A 143 -7.08 -4.85 22.74
N ASN A 144 -6.19 -5.60 22.09
CA ASN A 144 -6.51 -6.75 21.23
C ASN A 144 -7.57 -6.43 20.14
N ASN A 145 -7.62 -5.18 19.71
CA ASN A 145 -8.67 -4.66 18.83
C ASN A 145 -8.16 -4.29 17.42
N ALA A 146 -6.87 -4.47 17.13
CA ALA A 146 -6.32 -4.36 15.77
C ALA A 146 -6.24 -5.71 15.06
N VAL A 147 -6.51 -5.71 13.76
CA VAL A 147 -6.31 -6.83 12.84
C VAL A 147 -5.67 -6.33 11.55
N TYR A 148 -5.12 -7.23 10.75
CA TYR A 148 -4.69 -6.93 9.40
C TYR A 148 -5.32 -7.85 8.36
N ASP A 149 -5.44 -7.32 7.15
CA ASP A 149 -5.69 -8.07 5.93
C ASP A 149 -4.42 -8.01 5.06
N LEU A 150 -4.08 -9.12 4.40
CA LEU A 150 -2.97 -9.19 3.45
C LEU A 150 -3.52 -9.42 2.05
N SER A 151 -3.17 -8.55 1.12
CA SER A 151 -3.50 -8.69 -0.30
C SER A 151 -2.26 -8.76 -1.18
N ASP A 152 -2.38 -9.49 -2.28
CA ASP A 152 -1.38 -9.62 -3.32
C ASP A 152 -1.31 -8.38 -4.25
N PRO A 153 -0.33 -8.31 -5.17
CA PRO A 153 -0.16 -7.18 -6.08
C PRO A 153 -1.33 -6.90 -7.04
N VAL A 154 -2.24 -7.85 -7.24
CA VAL A 154 -3.43 -7.70 -8.08
C VAL A 154 -4.72 -7.53 -7.26
N GLY A 155 -4.61 -7.42 -5.94
CA GLY A 155 -5.70 -7.17 -5.01
C GLY A 155 -6.40 -8.43 -4.48
N GLY A 156 -5.89 -9.63 -4.79
CA GLY A 156 -6.35 -10.90 -4.24
C GLY A 156 -6.06 -10.98 -2.75
N VAL A 157 -7.03 -11.42 -1.95
CA VAL A 157 -6.88 -11.51 -0.48
C VAL A 157 -6.19 -12.82 -0.12
N LEU A 158 -5.08 -12.73 0.59
CA LEU A 158 -4.29 -13.88 1.07
C LEU A 158 -4.60 -14.21 2.53
N GLN A 159 -4.84 -13.20 3.36
CA GLN A 159 -5.27 -13.35 4.75
C GLN A 159 -6.25 -12.23 5.10
N GLN A 160 -7.23 -12.53 5.96
CA GLN A 160 -8.27 -11.59 6.35
C GLN A 160 -8.45 -11.60 7.87
N GLU A 161 -8.60 -10.41 8.47
CA GLU A 161 -8.77 -10.17 9.92
C GLU A 161 -7.76 -10.93 10.80
N ALA A 162 -6.54 -11.10 10.29
CA ALA A 162 -5.49 -11.87 10.92
C ALA A 162 -4.77 -11.05 12.01
N ARG A 163 -4.13 -11.77 12.93
CA ARG A 163 -3.21 -11.21 13.94
C ARG A 163 -1.80 -11.79 13.83
N GLN A 164 -1.65 -12.91 13.13
CA GLN A 164 -0.37 -13.53 12.83
C GLN A 164 -0.50 -14.28 11.52
N GLY A 165 0.60 -14.40 10.80
CA GLY A 165 0.63 -15.05 9.51
C GLY A 165 2.04 -15.45 9.13
N ASP A 166 2.13 -16.59 8.45
CA ASP A 166 3.36 -17.12 7.90
C ASP A 166 3.02 -17.76 6.55
N ILE A 167 3.43 -17.11 5.47
CA ILE A 167 2.99 -17.44 4.10
C ILE A 167 4.17 -17.45 3.14
N ILE A 168 4.21 -18.46 2.27
CA ILE A 168 5.06 -18.44 1.08
C ILE A 168 4.31 -17.70 0.00
N LEU A 169 4.88 -16.60 -0.50
CA LEU A 169 4.27 -15.76 -1.52
C LEU A 169 4.10 -16.58 -2.82
N PRO A 170 2.89 -16.62 -3.40
CA PRO A 170 2.51 -17.62 -4.39
C PRO A 170 3.29 -17.50 -5.71
N MET A 171 3.60 -18.66 -6.31
CA MET A 171 4.47 -18.85 -7.50
C MET A 171 3.75 -19.00 -8.85
N SER A 172 2.42 -18.88 -8.94
CA SER A 172 1.68 -19.21 -10.17
C SER A 172 1.80 -18.17 -11.31
N HIS A 173 1.43 -18.63 -12.52
CA HIS A 173 1.93 -18.26 -13.87
C HIS A 173 1.73 -16.80 -14.36
N ASP A 174 1.03 -15.95 -13.61
CA ASP A 174 0.93 -14.50 -13.91
C ASP A 174 1.92 -13.65 -13.05
N PHE A 175 2.60 -14.31 -12.11
CA PHE A 175 3.72 -13.98 -11.22
C PHE A 175 3.66 -12.69 -10.39
N GLN A 176 3.22 -12.86 -9.13
CA GLN A 176 3.04 -11.84 -8.09
C GLN A 176 4.34 -11.29 -7.46
N THR A 177 5.35 -10.97 -8.27
CA THR A 177 6.41 -10.06 -7.81
C THR A 177 5.88 -8.64 -7.92
N GLY A 178 5.86 -7.90 -6.82
CA GLY A 178 5.29 -6.56 -6.80
C GLY A 178 4.99 -6.08 -5.40
N TYR A 179 4.09 -5.11 -5.31
CA TYR A 179 3.66 -4.54 -4.04
C TYR A 179 2.56 -5.38 -3.42
N TYR A 180 2.86 -6.02 -2.30
CA TYR A 180 1.87 -6.58 -1.39
C TYR A 180 1.32 -5.47 -0.50
N TYR A 181 0.05 -5.61 -0.12
CA TYR A 181 -0.67 -4.63 0.70
C TYR A 181 -1.06 -5.25 2.03
N ILE A 182 -0.57 -4.68 3.14
CA ILE A 182 -0.98 -5.06 4.49
C ILE A 182 -1.85 -3.93 5.04
N SER A 183 -3.15 -4.17 5.10
CA SER A 183 -4.15 -3.20 5.57
C SER A 183 -4.47 -3.44 7.03
N VAL A 184 -4.19 -2.49 7.90
CA VAL A 184 -4.44 -2.55 9.33
C VAL A 184 -5.67 -1.73 9.70
N GLY A 185 -6.54 -2.31 10.52
CA GLY A 185 -7.79 -1.71 10.96
C GLY A 185 -8.20 -2.09 12.38
N GLY A 186 -9.04 -1.25 12.99
CA GLY A 186 -9.70 -1.56 14.27
C GLY A 186 -10.96 -2.40 14.07
N THR A 187 -11.19 -3.34 14.99
CA THR A 187 -12.37 -4.24 15.01
C THR A 187 -13.54 -3.67 15.82
N ARG A 188 -13.26 -2.88 16.86
CA ARG A 188 -14.29 -2.36 17.81
C ARG A 188 -14.14 -0.88 18.14
N GLY A 189 -13.41 -0.12 17.32
CA GLY A 189 -13.14 1.29 17.58
C GLY A 189 -11.76 1.71 17.08
N ASN A 190 -11.20 2.71 17.74
CA ASN A 190 -9.81 3.11 17.53
C ASN A 190 -8.89 1.99 18.01
N ALA A 191 -7.80 1.75 17.29
CA ALA A 191 -6.86 0.68 17.62
C ALA A 191 -5.43 1.19 17.48
N SER A 192 -4.66 1.09 18.57
CA SER A 192 -3.21 1.22 18.53
C SER A 192 -2.58 -0.17 18.29
N TYR A 193 -1.48 -0.21 17.55
CA TYR A 193 -0.86 -1.47 17.17
C TYR A 193 0.63 -1.37 16.92
N GLN A 194 1.27 -2.53 16.98
CA GLN A 194 2.58 -2.82 16.40
C GLN A 194 2.45 -4.01 15.48
N LEU A 195 2.98 -3.90 14.27
CA LEU A 195 3.05 -4.95 13.26
C LEU A 195 4.52 -5.23 12.98
N ARG A 196 4.98 -6.42 13.37
CA ARG A 196 6.27 -6.94 12.88
C ARG A 196 6.04 -7.55 11.51
N VAL A 197 6.88 -7.16 10.57
CA VAL A 197 6.91 -7.67 9.19
C VAL A 197 8.28 -8.23 8.92
N GLU A 198 8.35 -9.43 8.36
CA GLU A 198 9.60 -10.07 7.94
C GLU A 198 9.41 -10.73 6.58
N ILE A 199 10.42 -10.59 5.72
CA ILE A 199 10.53 -11.26 4.43
C ILE A 199 11.82 -12.06 4.43
N SER A 200 11.77 -13.34 4.05
CA SER A 200 12.97 -14.18 3.93
C SER A 200 12.91 -15.02 2.66
N ARG A 201 14.06 -15.57 2.26
CA ARG A 201 14.10 -16.58 1.19
C ARG A 201 13.62 -17.90 1.78
N THR A 202 12.84 -18.64 1.01
CA THR A 202 12.62 -20.07 1.27
C THR A 202 13.91 -20.81 0.92
N THR A 203 14.39 -21.63 1.85
CA THR A 203 15.52 -22.57 1.66
C THR A 203 15.06 -23.80 0.90
#